data_AF-A0A1Q3WY76-F1
#
_entry.id   AF-A0A1Q3WY76-F1
#
_cell.length_a   1.000
_cell.length_b   1.000
_cell.length_c   1.000
_cell.angle_alpha   90.00
_cell.angle_beta   90.00
_cell.angle_gamma   90.00
#
_symmetry.space_group_name_H-M   'P 1'
#
loop_
_entity.id
_entity.type
_entity.pdbx_description
1 polymer ?
#
loop_
_entity_poly.entity_id
_entity_poly.type
_entity_poly.pdbx_seq_one_letter_code
_entity_poly.pdbx_strand_id
1 'polypeptide(L)'
;MHLAIHLLSFLSLFFYLALLLKEELHMMQLNSYFNERYTKWLKENLRTRYDKVKILVLASIVAFYFYIHIITAIIIFAASVLGIMMQLRKKAKKKLDFTPRATRLFVVELLLVILALAVVYFVVGARYFPGLLFGAIAFSFVIIIVANVLIKPVEQAINRSYINDAKKIIASRTDLIKIGITGSFGKTSVKHFLHGILSEKYNTLMTPGSYNTTLGVVRTIREYLKPTHELFIIEMGAKKVGDIKEICDIVHPRYGIITAIGPQHLETFGSLDNVRKGKFELIVSLPADGIGFINGDDLDVNNLPAPVSAALVTFSTGGNTQYKAANIAYKGLGMHFDVYKGDTKLLSLQTRLLGEHNVSNLVACCAVALELKVEAYLIEKAVKQIEAVNHRLEVSRLANGVTIIDDAFNSNPVGSRKAVEALNRFEGNQKIIITPGMIELGEKEYDLNFEFGQHIAHNCDLVFLVGAARTKPIQEGLRSVNFPEEKLYVCKNLQEANDKVKTIMQAGDVVLYENDLPDTFNE
;
A
#
# COMPACT_ATOMS: atom_id res chain seq x y z
N MET A 1 50.81 10.08 -23.34
CA MET A 1 50.51 10.02 -21.90
C MET A 1 49.40 10.99 -21.48
N HIS A 2 49.50 12.30 -21.77
CA HIS A 2 48.47 13.29 -21.42
C HIS A 2 47.06 12.96 -21.93
N LEU A 3 46.91 12.60 -23.21
CA LEU A 3 45.61 12.27 -23.82
C LEU A 3 44.91 11.07 -23.13
N ALA A 4 45.67 10.05 -22.74
CA ALA A 4 45.14 8.87 -22.06
C ALA A 4 44.58 9.20 -20.68
N ILE A 5 45.25 10.07 -19.91
CA ILE A 5 44.80 10.50 -18.58
C ILE A 5 43.51 11.32 -18.69
N HIS A 6 43.42 12.21 -19.69
CA HIS A 6 42.19 12.95 -19.96
C HIS A 6 41.02 12.02 -20.33
N LEU A 7 41.26 11.05 -21.20
CA LEU A 7 40.24 10.08 -21.59
C LEU A 7 39.77 9.24 -20.39
N LEU A 8 40.70 8.77 -19.54
CA LEU A 8 40.36 8.03 -18.32
C LEU A 8 39.56 8.90 -17.33
N SER A 9 39.95 10.16 -17.14
CA SER A 9 39.21 11.08 -16.28
C SER A 9 37.78 11.28 -16.78
N PHE A 10 37.60 11.46 -18.10
CA PHE A 10 36.30 11.62 -18.73
C PHE A 10 35.43 10.37 -18.59
N LEU A 11 35.98 9.20 -18.90
CA LEU A 11 35.27 7.91 -18.75
C LEU A 11 34.86 7.65 -17.31
N SER A 12 35.75 7.95 -16.35
CA SER A 12 35.44 7.81 -14.92
C SER A 12 34.32 8.76 -14.47
N LEU A 13 34.32 9.99 -14.97
CA LEU A 13 33.30 11.00 -14.67
C LEU A 13 31.94 10.60 -15.27
N PHE A 14 31.94 10.12 -16.51
CA PHE A 14 30.75 9.61 -17.17
C PHE A 14 30.18 8.38 -16.47
N PHE A 15 31.03 7.44 -16.07
CA PHE A 15 30.60 6.27 -15.30
C PHE A 15 30.05 6.64 -13.93
N TYR A 16 30.68 7.60 -13.24
CA TYR A 16 30.16 8.14 -11.99
C TYR A 16 28.77 8.78 -12.18
N LEU A 17 28.59 9.59 -13.23
CA LEU A 17 27.28 10.16 -13.58
C LEU A 17 26.24 9.06 -13.84
N ALA A 18 26.58 7.99 -14.59
CA ALA A 18 25.66 6.89 -14.85
C ALA A 18 25.19 6.19 -13.56
N LEU A 19 26.09 6.04 -12.56
CA LEU A 19 25.71 5.51 -11.25
C LEU A 19 24.80 6.45 -10.46
N LEU A 20 24.98 7.77 -10.61
CA LEU A 20 24.10 8.77 -10.00
C LEU A 20 22.72 8.78 -10.66
N LEU A 21 22.64 8.75 -11.99
CA LEU A 21 21.37 8.61 -12.71
C LEU A 21 20.63 7.33 -12.29
N LYS A 22 21.34 6.22 -12.11
CA LYS A 22 20.76 4.99 -11.57
C LYS A 22 20.21 5.17 -10.15
N GLU A 23 20.87 5.95 -9.30
CA GLU A 23 20.36 6.30 -7.96
C GLU A 23 19.11 7.19 -8.07
N GLU A 24 19.10 8.16 -8.98
CA GLU A 24 17.94 9.02 -9.19
C GLU A 24 16.72 8.26 -9.72
N LEU A 25 16.92 7.36 -10.67
CA LEU A 25 15.91 6.42 -11.12
C LEU A 25 15.37 5.58 -9.96
N HIS A 26 16.25 5.10 -9.09
CA HIS A 26 15.84 4.31 -7.93
C HIS A 26 14.95 5.12 -6.98
N MET A 27 15.33 6.36 -6.67
CA MET A 27 14.53 7.23 -5.81
C MET A 27 13.22 7.66 -6.47
N MET A 28 13.22 7.89 -7.79
CA MET A 28 12.00 8.14 -8.57
C MET A 28 11.05 6.93 -8.54
N GLN A 29 11.57 5.70 -8.63
CA GLN A 29 10.79 4.47 -8.52
C GLN A 29 10.16 4.31 -7.12
N LEU A 30 10.91 4.58 -6.05
CA LEU A 30 10.39 4.57 -4.68
C LEU A 30 9.29 5.63 -4.47
N ASN A 31 9.39 6.77 -5.16
CA ASN A 31 8.37 7.81 -5.19
C ASN A 31 7.24 7.55 -6.21
N SER A 32 7.09 6.31 -6.67
CA SER A 32 6.04 5.88 -7.62
C SER A 32 6.01 6.68 -8.92
N TYR A 33 7.17 7.23 -9.31
CA TYR A 33 7.34 8.06 -10.51
C TYR A 33 6.51 9.36 -10.55
N PHE A 34 6.04 9.84 -9.39
CA PHE A 34 5.38 11.13 -9.28
C PHE A 34 6.42 12.22 -9.02
N ASN A 35 6.55 13.17 -9.94
CA ASN A 35 7.49 14.28 -9.81
C ASN A 35 7.25 15.08 -8.51
N GLU A 36 5.99 15.32 -8.14
CA GLU A 36 5.66 16.04 -6.90
C GLU A 36 6.18 15.33 -5.65
N ARG A 37 5.94 14.02 -5.51
CA ARG A 37 6.44 13.20 -4.40
C ARG A 37 7.97 13.19 -4.37
N TYR A 38 8.58 12.96 -5.53
CA TYR A 38 10.04 13.00 -5.68
C TYR A 38 10.61 14.37 -5.28
N THR A 39 9.96 15.48 -5.66
CA THR A 39 10.42 16.83 -5.27
C THR A 39 10.23 17.13 -3.78
N LYS A 40 9.15 16.65 -3.15
CA LYS A 40 8.95 16.75 -1.69
C LYS A 40 10.03 15.98 -0.96
N TRP A 41 10.21 14.71 -1.33
CA TRP A 41 11.26 13.85 -0.81
C TRP A 41 12.67 14.46 -1.02
N LEU A 42 12.91 15.05 -2.19
CA LEU A 42 14.18 15.71 -2.50
C LEU A 42 14.45 16.85 -1.51
N LYS A 43 13.48 17.74 -1.27
CA LYS A 43 13.60 18.87 -0.32
C LYS A 43 13.98 18.40 1.09
N GLU A 44 13.35 17.34 1.56
CA GLU A 44 13.62 16.73 2.88
C GLU A 44 15.03 16.10 2.95
N ASN A 45 15.58 15.68 1.80
CA ASN A 45 16.86 14.97 1.71
C ASN A 45 17.99 15.75 1.01
N LEU A 46 17.83 17.06 0.76
CA LEU A 46 18.82 17.84 0.01
C LEU A 46 20.23 17.77 0.62
N ARG A 47 20.34 17.79 1.96
CA ARG A 47 21.63 17.76 2.67
C ARG A 47 22.37 16.43 2.53
N THR A 48 21.65 15.31 2.44
CA THR A 48 22.24 13.98 2.27
C THR A 48 22.63 13.72 0.81
N ARG A 49 22.10 14.51 -0.15
CA ARG A 49 22.36 14.36 -1.58
C ARG A 49 23.66 14.99 -2.08
N TYR A 50 24.15 16.03 -1.42
CA TYR A 50 25.44 16.67 -1.71
C TYR A 50 26.48 16.20 -0.69
N ASP A 51 26.96 14.97 -0.87
CA ASP A 51 28.08 14.49 -0.07
C ASP A 51 29.37 15.27 -0.38
N LYS A 52 30.34 15.17 0.52
CA LYS A 52 31.64 15.86 0.40
C LYS A 52 32.37 15.50 -0.92
N VAL A 53 32.08 14.33 -1.50
CA VAL A 53 32.70 13.89 -2.75
C VAL A 53 32.08 14.58 -3.95
N LYS A 54 30.76 14.73 -4.03
CA LYS A 54 30.12 15.57 -5.05
C LYS A 54 30.59 17.01 -4.95
N ILE A 55 30.73 17.55 -3.75
CA ILE A 55 31.24 18.91 -3.54
C ILE A 55 32.69 19.02 -4.04
N LEU A 56 33.54 18.02 -3.77
CA LEU A 56 34.93 17.98 -4.25
C LEU A 56 35.01 17.88 -5.77
N VAL A 57 34.19 17.02 -6.38
CA VAL A 57 34.04 16.88 -7.84
C VAL A 57 33.61 18.23 -8.44
N LEU A 58 32.61 18.90 -7.87
CA LEU A 58 32.16 20.21 -8.36
C LEU A 58 33.18 21.33 -8.13
N ALA A 59 33.92 21.33 -7.02
CA ALA A 59 34.97 22.30 -6.75
C ALA A 59 36.13 22.19 -7.77
N SER A 60 36.37 20.99 -8.31
CA SER A 60 37.40 20.76 -9.34
C SER A 60 37.10 21.38 -10.71
N ILE A 61 35.86 21.85 -10.95
CA ILE A 61 35.45 22.58 -12.18
C ILE A 61 36.28 23.86 -12.37
N VAL A 62 36.46 24.61 -11.29
CA VAL A 62 37.19 25.89 -11.31
C VAL A 62 38.66 25.62 -11.62
N ALA A 63 39.25 24.61 -10.99
CA ALA A 63 40.63 24.20 -11.25
C ALA A 63 40.83 23.75 -12.72
N PHE A 64 39.89 23.00 -13.28
CA PHE A 64 39.93 22.51 -14.66
C PHE A 64 39.90 23.65 -15.70
N TYR A 65 39.12 24.70 -15.45
CA TYR A 65 38.96 25.82 -16.40
C TYR A 65 40.13 26.81 -16.34
N PHE A 66 40.81 26.93 -15.19
CA PHE A 66 41.81 27.98 -14.98
C PHE A 66 43.27 27.53 -15.13
N TYR A 67 43.75 26.33 -14.74
CA TYR A 67 45.19 25.97 -14.92
C TYR A 67 45.55 24.46 -14.75
N ILE A 68 46.57 24.00 -15.48
CA ILE A 68 47.28 22.69 -15.48
C ILE A 68 46.44 21.45 -15.85
N HIS A 69 46.53 21.05 -17.13
CA HIS A 69 45.74 19.98 -17.74
C HIS A 69 45.86 18.59 -17.07
N ILE A 70 47.07 18.18 -16.64
CA ILE A 70 47.26 16.80 -16.16
C ILE A 70 46.91 16.60 -14.68
N ILE A 71 47.28 17.55 -13.80
CA ILE A 71 47.03 17.43 -12.35
C ILE A 71 45.53 17.50 -12.07
N THR A 72 44.82 18.41 -12.74
CA THR A 72 43.36 18.50 -12.65
C THR A 72 42.67 17.23 -13.15
N ALA A 73 43.11 16.65 -14.27
CA ALA A 73 42.58 15.38 -14.77
C ALA A 73 42.80 14.21 -13.79
N ILE A 74 43.94 14.16 -13.10
CA ILE A 74 44.23 13.17 -12.05
C ILE A 74 43.29 13.37 -10.84
N ILE A 75 43.09 14.61 -10.41
CA ILE A 75 42.17 14.93 -9.30
C ILE A 75 40.73 14.51 -9.65
N ILE A 76 40.27 14.84 -10.86
CA ILE A 76 38.93 14.47 -11.35
C ILE A 76 38.78 12.96 -11.39
N PHE A 77 39.79 12.24 -11.90
CA PHE A 77 39.80 10.79 -11.94
C PHE A 77 39.72 10.20 -10.53
N ALA A 78 40.58 10.65 -9.60
CA ALA A 78 40.59 10.17 -8.22
C ALA A 78 39.27 10.45 -7.48
N ALA A 79 38.72 11.66 -7.65
CA ALA A 79 37.43 12.03 -7.05
C ALA A 79 36.27 11.23 -7.63
N SER A 80 36.27 10.99 -8.95
CA SER A 80 35.25 10.16 -9.62
C SER A 80 35.33 8.71 -9.16
N VAL A 81 36.54 8.14 -9.05
CA VAL A 81 36.77 6.78 -8.52
C VAL A 81 36.31 6.67 -7.07
N LEU A 82 36.63 7.65 -6.22
CA LEU A 82 36.14 7.69 -4.84
C LEU A 82 34.60 7.75 -4.79
N GLY A 83 33.98 8.58 -5.63
CA GLY A 83 32.53 8.67 -5.77
C GLY A 83 31.90 7.35 -6.19
N ILE A 84 32.47 6.68 -7.19
CA ILE A 84 32.07 5.34 -7.64
C ILE A 84 32.14 4.35 -6.48
N MET A 85 33.27 4.31 -5.75
CA MET A 85 33.45 3.39 -4.62
C MET A 85 32.43 3.64 -3.50
N MET A 86 32.18 4.90 -3.14
CA MET A 86 31.17 5.25 -2.14
C MET A 86 29.77 4.84 -2.59
N GLN A 87 29.46 5.07 -3.86
CA GLN A 87 28.16 4.73 -4.42
C GLN A 87 27.90 3.22 -4.45
N LEU A 88 28.91 2.43 -4.82
CA LEU A 88 28.83 0.96 -4.83
C LEU A 88 28.69 0.35 -3.42
N ARG A 89 29.12 1.08 -2.37
CA ARG A 89 28.99 0.65 -0.97
C ARG A 89 27.62 0.93 -0.35
N LYS A 90 26.80 1.79 -0.95
CA LYS A 90 25.47 2.10 -0.42
C LYS A 90 24.59 0.85 -0.45
N LYS A 91 24.13 0.43 0.74
CA LYS A 91 23.13 -0.64 0.87
C LYS A 91 21.74 -0.03 0.83
N ALA A 92 20.90 -0.50 -0.08
CA ALA A 92 19.48 -0.16 -0.09
C ALA A 92 18.66 -1.33 0.48
N LYS A 93 17.71 -1.04 1.38
CA LYS A 93 16.76 -2.04 1.90
C LYS A 93 15.92 -2.64 0.77
N LYS A 94 15.32 -1.78 -0.06
CA LYS A 94 14.64 -2.17 -1.30
C LYS A 94 15.56 -1.92 -2.48
N LYS A 95 15.73 -2.92 -3.34
CA LYS A 95 16.59 -2.83 -4.53
C LYS A 95 15.82 -2.19 -5.68
N LEU A 96 16.53 -1.43 -6.52
CA LEU A 96 16.03 -0.96 -7.81
C LEU A 96 15.61 -2.17 -8.66
N ASP A 97 14.39 -2.13 -9.18
CA ASP A 97 13.87 -3.14 -10.09
C ASP A 97 13.80 -2.55 -11.52
N PHE A 98 14.56 -3.15 -12.44
CA PHE A 98 14.63 -2.72 -13.85
C PHE A 98 13.40 -3.22 -14.64
N THR A 99 12.25 -2.71 -14.25
CA THR A 99 11.00 -2.88 -15.01
C THR A 99 11.13 -2.25 -16.40
N PRO A 100 10.32 -2.66 -17.39
CA PRO A 100 10.34 -2.03 -18.72
C PRO A 100 10.20 -0.50 -18.68
N ARG A 101 9.40 0.04 -17.76
CA ARG A 101 9.29 1.49 -17.53
C ARG A 101 10.58 2.09 -16.99
N ALA A 102 11.17 1.47 -15.97
CA ALA A 102 12.43 1.93 -15.39
C ALA A 102 13.57 1.92 -16.43
N THR A 103 13.64 0.86 -17.24
CA THR A 103 14.62 0.75 -18.33
C THR A 103 14.43 1.83 -19.38
N ARG A 104 13.19 2.07 -19.84
CA ARG A 104 12.91 3.16 -20.79
C ARG A 104 13.28 4.53 -20.22
N LEU A 105 12.93 4.78 -18.95
CA LEU A 105 13.25 6.04 -18.28
C LEU A 105 14.76 6.25 -18.17
N PHE A 106 15.51 5.22 -17.77
CA PHE A 106 16.97 5.25 -17.72
C PHE A 106 17.60 5.54 -19.09
N VAL A 107 17.08 4.92 -20.15
CA VAL A 107 17.53 5.19 -21.53
C VAL A 107 17.27 6.64 -21.91
N VAL A 108 16.11 7.22 -21.58
CA VAL A 108 15.83 8.64 -21.83
C VAL A 108 16.79 9.55 -21.08
N GLU A 109 17.12 9.26 -19.82
CA GLU A 109 18.11 10.03 -19.06
C GLU A 109 19.49 10.01 -19.74
N LEU A 110 19.96 8.84 -20.17
CA LEU A 110 21.23 8.71 -20.89
C LEU A 110 21.21 9.44 -22.23
N LEU A 111 20.10 9.35 -22.99
CA LEU A 111 19.94 10.07 -24.25
C LEU A 111 19.93 11.59 -24.06
N LEU A 112 19.36 12.10 -22.98
CA LEU A 112 19.42 13.54 -22.66
C LEU A 112 20.86 14.00 -22.42
N VAL A 113 21.66 13.22 -21.69
CA VAL A 113 23.08 13.54 -21.46
C VAL A 113 23.87 13.46 -22.77
N ILE A 114 23.66 12.42 -23.58
CA ILE A 114 24.34 12.25 -24.87
C ILE A 114 23.95 13.38 -25.84
N LEU A 115 22.68 13.74 -25.90
CA LEU A 115 22.19 14.84 -26.73
C LEU A 115 22.80 16.17 -26.29
N ALA A 116 22.88 16.44 -24.99
CA ALA A 116 23.52 17.64 -24.47
C ALA A 116 25.02 17.68 -24.82
N LEU A 117 25.73 16.55 -24.71
CA LEU A 117 27.13 16.44 -25.13
C LEU A 117 27.29 16.69 -26.64
N ALA A 118 26.40 16.14 -27.47
CA ALA A 118 26.41 16.38 -28.91
C ALA A 118 26.17 17.87 -29.24
N VAL A 119 25.19 18.50 -28.61
CA VAL A 119 24.94 19.94 -28.79
C VAL A 119 26.16 20.77 -28.40
N VAL A 120 26.77 20.50 -27.24
CA VAL A 120 28.00 21.18 -26.80
C VAL A 120 29.14 20.97 -27.81
N TYR A 121 29.28 19.76 -28.35
CA TYR A 121 30.29 19.46 -29.36
C TYR A 121 30.14 20.33 -30.61
N PHE A 122 28.93 20.41 -31.18
CA PHE A 122 28.68 21.13 -32.42
C PHE A 122 28.66 22.65 -32.24
N VAL A 123 28.28 23.17 -31.08
CA VAL A 123 28.17 24.61 -30.84
C VAL A 123 29.49 25.23 -30.33
N VAL A 124 30.15 24.58 -29.38
CA VAL A 124 31.32 25.16 -28.68
C VAL A 124 32.55 24.24 -28.63
N GLY A 125 32.44 23.01 -29.13
CA GLY A 125 33.52 22.02 -29.18
C GLY A 125 33.66 21.17 -27.92
N ALA A 126 34.38 20.05 -28.05
CA ALA A 126 34.55 19.03 -27.02
C ALA A 126 35.21 19.52 -25.71
N ARG A 127 35.93 20.65 -25.74
CA ARG A 127 36.64 21.20 -24.57
C ARG A 127 35.72 21.53 -23.40
N TYR A 128 34.42 21.70 -23.64
CA TYR A 128 33.41 22.01 -22.62
C TYR A 128 32.68 20.78 -22.07
N PHE A 129 32.98 19.57 -22.56
CA PHE A 129 32.34 18.35 -22.07
C PHE A 129 32.46 18.15 -20.55
N PRO A 130 33.64 18.37 -19.91
CA PRO A 130 33.74 18.20 -18.48
C PRO A 130 32.79 19.13 -17.73
N GLY A 131 32.71 20.41 -18.12
CA GLY A 131 31.78 21.38 -17.53
C GLY A 131 30.31 20.93 -17.60
N LEU A 132 29.89 20.39 -18.75
CA LEU A 132 28.55 19.81 -18.90
C LEU A 132 28.35 18.59 -17.99
N LEU A 133 29.30 17.66 -17.93
CA LEU A 133 29.21 16.48 -17.07
C LEU A 133 29.17 16.84 -15.59
N PHE A 134 29.92 17.85 -15.17
CA PHE A 134 29.84 18.37 -13.80
C PHE A 134 28.46 18.97 -13.51
N GLY A 135 27.91 19.77 -14.43
CA GLY A 135 26.55 20.27 -14.33
C GLY A 135 25.53 19.13 -14.24
N ALA A 136 25.68 18.09 -15.06
CA ALA A 136 24.83 16.90 -15.01
C ALA A 136 24.95 16.12 -13.70
N ILE A 137 26.14 16.08 -13.08
CA ILE A 137 26.33 15.49 -11.74
C ILE A 137 25.61 16.33 -10.67
N ALA A 138 25.82 17.66 -10.67
CA ALA A 138 25.18 18.58 -9.73
C ALA A 138 23.65 18.52 -9.82
N PHE A 139 23.11 18.49 -11.04
CA PHE A 139 21.69 18.59 -11.33
C PHE A 139 21.10 17.28 -11.86
N SER A 140 21.66 16.14 -11.48
CA SER A 140 21.18 14.80 -11.89
C SER A 140 19.70 14.58 -11.54
N PHE A 141 19.23 15.13 -10.42
CA PHE A 141 17.82 15.12 -10.03
C PHE A 141 16.90 15.90 -10.99
N VAL A 142 17.42 16.91 -11.70
CA VAL A 142 16.66 17.63 -12.73
C VAL A 142 16.52 16.77 -13.97
N ILE A 143 17.57 16.03 -14.34
CA ILE A 143 17.58 15.15 -15.51
C ILE A 143 16.49 14.10 -15.41
N ILE A 144 16.35 13.41 -14.26
CA ILE A 144 15.29 12.40 -14.06
C ILE A 144 13.89 13.01 -14.12
N ILE A 145 13.70 14.23 -13.58
CA ILE A 145 12.40 14.93 -13.62
C ILE A 145 12.02 15.25 -15.06
N VAL A 146 12.96 15.81 -15.84
CA VAL A 146 12.77 16.13 -17.25
C VAL A 146 12.53 14.86 -18.08
N ALA A 147 13.33 13.82 -17.87
CA ALA A 147 13.16 12.52 -18.53
C ALA A 147 11.76 11.94 -18.28
N ASN A 148 11.27 11.99 -17.04
CA ASN A 148 9.94 11.50 -16.68
C ASN A 148 8.80 12.32 -17.32
N VAL A 149 8.99 13.64 -17.53
CA VAL A 149 8.05 14.47 -18.29
C VAL A 149 8.05 14.10 -19.77
N LEU A 150 9.22 13.97 -20.38
CA LEU A 150 9.37 13.67 -21.80
C LEU A 150 8.82 12.29 -22.19
N ILE A 151 8.96 11.30 -21.30
CA ILE A 151 8.48 9.94 -21.57
C ILE A 151 6.98 9.76 -21.34
N LYS A 152 6.33 10.68 -20.63
CA LYS A 152 4.91 10.64 -20.27
C LYS A 152 3.96 10.28 -21.44
N PRO A 153 4.05 10.88 -22.66
CA PRO A 153 3.17 10.52 -23.77
C PRO A 153 3.34 9.06 -24.22
N VAL A 154 4.58 8.54 -24.21
CA VAL A 154 4.89 7.16 -24.55
C VAL A 154 4.30 6.21 -23.49
N GLU A 155 4.50 6.50 -22.21
CA GLU A 155 3.92 5.71 -21.11
C GLU A 155 2.39 5.71 -21.18
N GLN A 156 1.76 6.86 -21.49
CA GLN A 156 0.32 6.95 -21.65
C GLN A 156 -0.19 6.17 -22.87
N ALA A 157 0.56 6.15 -23.98
CA ALA A 157 0.22 5.34 -25.15
C ALA A 157 0.28 3.83 -24.82
N ILE A 158 1.33 3.40 -24.13
CA ILE A 158 1.50 2.01 -23.68
C ILE A 158 0.37 1.61 -22.73
N ASN A 159 0.09 2.43 -21.71
CA ASN A 159 -0.99 2.17 -20.75
C ASN A 159 -2.36 2.08 -21.45
N ARG A 160 -2.65 2.97 -22.41
CA ARG A 160 -3.87 2.92 -23.22
C ARG A 160 -3.97 1.62 -24.03
N SER A 161 -2.86 1.16 -24.62
CA SER A 161 -2.82 -0.13 -25.32
C SER A 161 -3.21 -1.28 -24.39
N TYR A 162 -2.63 -1.36 -23.19
CA TYR A 162 -2.96 -2.39 -22.21
C TYR A 162 -4.42 -2.30 -21.74
N ILE A 163 -4.93 -1.10 -21.50
CA ILE A 163 -6.34 -0.90 -21.13
C ILE A 163 -7.26 -1.39 -22.26
N ASN A 164 -6.95 -1.04 -23.51
CA ASN A 164 -7.74 -1.45 -24.67
C ASN A 164 -7.72 -2.97 -24.86
N ASP A 165 -6.57 -3.63 -24.67
CA ASP A 165 -6.46 -5.08 -24.67
C ASP A 165 -7.35 -5.71 -23.58
N ALA A 166 -7.27 -5.20 -22.35
CA ALA A 166 -8.09 -5.68 -21.24
C ALA A 166 -9.60 -5.49 -21.52
N LYS A 167 -9.99 -4.35 -22.07
CA LYS A 167 -11.38 -4.09 -22.50
C LYS A 167 -11.85 -5.11 -23.54
N LYS A 168 -11.00 -5.45 -24.53
CA LYS A 168 -11.33 -6.48 -25.54
C LYS A 168 -11.51 -7.86 -24.91
N ILE A 169 -10.63 -8.24 -23.98
CA ILE A 169 -10.72 -9.51 -23.25
C ILE A 169 -12.00 -9.58 -22.41
N ILE A 170 -12.35 -8.51 -21.70
CA ILE A 170 -13.59 -8.46 -20.91
C ILE A 170 -14.83 -8.49 -21.81
N ALA A 171 -14.82 -7.74 -22.91
CA ALA A 171 -15.94 -7.69 -23.85
C ALA A 171 -16.21 -9.04 -24.53
N SER A 172 -15.18 -9.88 -24.74
CA SER A 172 -15.35 -11.23 -25.28
C SER A 172 -15.85 -12.26 -24.26
N ARG A 173 -15.98 -11.89 -22.99
CA ARG A 173 -16.40 -12.75 -21.87
C ARG A 173 -17.73 -12.29 -21.27
N THR A 174 -18.79 -12.36 -22.07
CA THR A 174 -20.16 -11.99 -21.63
C THR A 174 -20.75 -12.94 -20.60
N ASP A 175 -20.23 -14.17 -20.53
CA ASP A 175 -20.57 -15.22 -19.57
C ASP A 175 -19.94 -15.02 -18.19
N LEU A 176 -18.88 -14.22 -18.10
CA LEU A 176 -18.09 -14.05 -16.88
C LEU A 176 -18.84 -13.20 -15.84
N ILE A 177 -19.09 -13.80 -14.67
CA ILE A 177 -19.65 -13.09 -13.52
C ILE A 177 -18.57 -12.18 -12.93
N LYS A 178 -18.84 -10.88 -12.81
CA LYS A 178 -17.86 -9.89 -12.36
C LYS A 178 -18.35 -9.17 -11.12
N ILE A 179 -17.55 -9.23 -10.06
CA ILE A 179 -17.87 -8.68 -8.74
C ILE A 179 -16.83 -7.66 -8.34
N GLY A 180 -17.21 -6.38 -8.32
CA GLY A 180 -16.38 -5.31 -7.78
C GLY A 180 -16.44 -5.25 -6.26
N ILE A 181 -15.31 -5.00 -5.60
CA ILE A 181 -15.24 -4.81 -4.14
C ILE A 181 -14.49 -3.52 -3.86
N THR A 182 -15.11 -2.60 -3.13
CA THR A 182 -14.45 -1.40 -2.63
C THR A 182 -14.89 -1.08 -1.20
N GLY A 183 -14.27 -0.05 -0.64
CA GLY A 183 -14.50 0.43 0.72
C GLY A 183 -13.25 1.05 1.31
N SER A 184 -13.37 1.67 2.48
CA SER A 184 -12.22 2.14 3.24
C SER A 184 -11.47 0.93 3.83
N PHE A 185 -12.18 -0.01 4.45
CA PHE A 185 -11.57 -1.14 5.16
C PHE A 185 -12.17 -2.48 4.70
N GLY A 186 -11.56 -3.62 5.05
CA GLY A 186 -12.12 -4.94 4.76
C GLY A 186 -12.03 -5.44 3.31
N LYS A 187 -11.70 -4.59 2.32
CA LYS A 187 -11.62 -4.95 0.89
C LYS A 187 -10.94 -6.29 0.58
N THR A 188 -9.67 -6.44 0.98
CA THR A 188 -8.90 -7.66 0.71
C THR A 188 -9.44 -8.86 1.49
N SER A 189 -9.93 -8.65 2.72
CA SER A 189 -10.55 -9.72 3.50
C SER A 189 -11.79 -10.25 2.79
N VAL A 190 -12.71 -9.36 2.39
CA VAL A 190 -13.90 -9.72 1.59
C VAL A 190 -13.51 -10.37 0.27
N LYS A 191 -12.50 -9.88 -0.44
CA LYS A 191 -12.00 -10.52 -1.67
C LYS A 191 -11.61 -11.98 -1.41
N HIS A 192 -10.80 -12.25 -0.38
CA HIS A 192 -10.33 -13.60 -0.07
C HIS A 192 -11.45 -14.50 0.46
N PHE A 193 -12.31 -13.97 1.33
CA PHE A 193 -13.44 -14.73 1.88
C PHE A 193 -14.43 -15.11 0.77
N LEU A 194 -14.76 -14.14 -0.10
CA LEU A 194 -15.63 -14.37 -1.24
C LEU A 194 -15.00 -15.32 -2.25
N HIS A 195 -13.68 -15.23 -2.48
CA HIS A 195 -12.96 -16.19 -3.33
C HIS A 195 -13.07 -17.61 -2.78
N GLY A 196 -12.84 -17.82 -1.47
CA GLY A 196 -12.97 -19.12 -0.83
C GLY A 196 -14.38 -19.70 -0.92
N ILE A 197 -15.41 -18.86 -0.70
CA ILE A 197 -16.82 -19.29 -0.78
C ILE A 197 -17.23 -19.61 -2.22
N LEU A 198 -16.95 -18.71 -3.17
CA LEU A 198 -17.41 -18.87 -4.55
C LEU A 198 -16.63 -19.95 -5.32
N SER A 199 -15.40 -20.26 -4.88
CA SER A 199 -14.60 -21.35 -5.46
C SER A 199 -15.16 -22.75 -5.20
N GLU A 200 -16.09 -22.91 -4.25
CA GLU A 200 -16.81 -24.17 -4.05
C GLU A 200 -17.77 -24.50 -5.21
N LYS A 201 -18.17 -23.49 -6.00
CA LYS A 201 -19.13 -23.64 -7.11
C LYS A 201 -18.58 -23.23 -8.47
N TYR A 202 -17.78 -22.16 -8.52
CA TYR A 202 -17.31 -21.54 -9.75
C TYR A 202 -15.80 -21.60 -9.85
N ASN A 203 -15.26 -21.77 -11.06
CA ASN A 203 -13.84 -21.52 -11.29
C ASN A 203 -13.55 -20.01 -11.19
N THR A 204 -13.02 -19.59 -10.05
CA THR A 204 -12.99 -18.18 -9.64
C THR A 204 -11.59 -17.58 -9.72
N LEU A 205 -11.45 -16.48 -10.45
CA LEU A 205 -10.29 -15.59 -10.41
C LEU A 205 -10.53 -14.45 -9.40
N MET A 206 -9.51 -14.06 -8.65
CA MET A 206 -9.50 -12.79 -7.91
C MET A 206 -8.25 -11.97 -8.25
N THR A 207 -8.28 -10.65 -8.02
CA THR A 207 -7.09 -9.82 -8.17
C THR A 207 -5.97 -10.24 -7.19
N PRO A 208 -4.76 -10.58 -7.68
CA PRO A 208 -3.68 -11.07 -6.83
C PRO A 208 -3.08 -9.94 -5.98
N GLY A 209 -2.72 -10.27 -4.73
CA GLY A 209 -2.10 -9.32 -3.81
C GLY A 209 -2.92 -8.02 -3.68
N SER A 210 -2.27 -6.87 -3.89
CA SER A 210 -2.87 -5.53 -3.85
C SER A 210 -3.10 -4.93 -5.25
N TYR A 211 -3.38 -5.76 -6.26
CA TYR A 211 -3.63 -5.30 -7.64
C TYR A 211 -5.02 -4.67 -7.76
N ASN A 212 -5.18 -3.51 -7.12
CA ASN A 212 -6.46 -2.83 -6.92
C ASN A 212 -6.53 -1.43 -7.58
N THR A 213 -5.46 -1.01 -8.26
CA THR A 213 -5.46 0.19 -9.13
C THR A 213 -5.89 -0.18 -10.55
N THR A 214 -6.25 0.80 -11.39
CA THR A 214 -6.60 0.60 -12.80
C THR A 214 -5.60 -0.30 -13.54
N LEU A 215 -4.30 0.00 -13.47
CA LEU A 215 -3.28 -0.81 -14.14
C LEU A 215 -3.07 -2.18 -13.46
N GLY A 216 -3.28 -2.30 -12.14
CA GLY A 216 -3.26 -3.59 -11.44
C GLY A 216 -4.38 -4.52 -11.91
N VAL A 217 -5.59 -3.99 -12.08
CA VAL A 217 -6.74 -4.73 -12.60
C VAL A 217 -6.53 -5.11 -14.07
N VAL A 218 -6.06 -4.17 -14.90
CA VAL A 218 -5.69 -4.43 -16.31
C VAL A 218 -4.66 -5.55 -16.42
N ARG A 219 -3.64 -5.53 -15.55
CA ARG A 219 -2.64 -6.58 -15.48
C ARG A 219 -3.26 -7.92 -15.12
N THR A 220 -4.15 -7.96 -14.13
CA THR A 220 -4.87 -9.18 -13.73
C THR A 220 -5.61 -9.80 -14.92
N ILE A 221 -6.34 -8.98 -15.68
CA ILE A 221 -7.10 -9.41 -16.86
C ILE A 221 -6.16 -9.98 -17.93
N ARG A 222 -5.06 -9.28 -18.24
CA ARG A 222 -4.17 -9.68 -19.35
C ARG A 222 -3.30 -10.89 -19.02
N GLU A 223 -2.88 -11.05 -17.77
CA GLU A 223 -1.91 -12.08 -17.38
C GLU A 223 -2.57 -13.32 -16.74
N TYR A 224 -3.74 -13.18 -16.10
CA TYR A 224 -4.32 -14.25 -15.28
C TYR A 224 -5.71 -14.70 -15.72
N LEU A 225 -6.49 -13.89 -16.44
CA LEU A 225 -7.84 -14.27 -16.86
C LEU A 225 -7.81 -15.29 -18.00
N LYS A 226 -8.14 -16.54 -17.65
CA LYS A 226 -8.30 -17.67 -18.58
C LYS A 226 -9.76 -17.86 -19.02
N PRO A 227 -9.99 -18.51 -20.19
CA PRO A 227 -11.33 -18.88 -20.66
C PRO A 227 -12.11 -19.76 -19.68
N THR A 228 -11.42 -20.58 -18.88
CA THR A 228 -12.07 -21.49 -17.93
C THR A 228 -12.65 -20.81 -16.70
N HIS A 229 -12.26 -19.56 -16.39
CA HIS A 229 -12.82 -18.86 -15.23
C HIS A 229 -14.26 -18.45 -15.52
N GLU A 230 -15.16 -18.73 -14.60
CA GLU A 230 -16.58 -18.39 -14.67
C GLU A 230 -16.90 -17.13 -13.86
N LEU A 231 -16.03 -16.80 -12.90
CA LEU A 231 -16.21 -15.68 -12.00
C LEU A 231 -14.90 -14.91 -11.80
N PHE A 232 -15.00 -13.57 -11.78
CA PHE A 232 -13.89 -12.67 -11.53
C PHE A 232 -14.23 -11.68 -10.40
N ILE A 233 -13.46 -11.75 -9.32
CA ILE A 233 -13.54 -10.86 -8.16
C ILE A 233 -12.49 -9.76 -8.28
N ILE A 234 -12.93 -8.51 -8.28
CA ILE A 234 -12.08 -7.33 -8.53
C ILE A 234 -12.05 -6.46 -7.28
N GLU A 235 -10.94 -6.50 -6.54
CA GLU A 235 -10.67 -5.49 -5.51
C GLU A 235 -10.32 -4.15 -6.17
N MET A 236 -11.02 -3.09 -5.77
CA MET A 236 -10.88 -1.74 -6.33
C MET A 236 -10.47 -0.74 -5.25
N GLY A 237 -9.23 -0.25 -5.37
CA GLY A 237 -8.64 0.80 -4.55
C GLY A 237 -8.86 2.17 -5.19
N ALA A 238 -9.00 3.19 -4.36
CA ALA A 238 -9.13 4.56 -4.81
C ALA A 238 -8.49 5.51 -3.81
N LYS A 239 -7.85 6.56 -4.35
CA LYS A 239 -7.24 7.67 -3.60
C LYS A 239 -7.93 9.00 -3.88
N LYS A 240 -8.68 9.08 -4.98
CA LYS A 240 -9.50 10.23 -5.36
C LYS A 240 -10.79 9.78 -6.04
N VAL A 241 -11.72 10.73 -6.16
CA VAL A 241 -12.93 10.57 -6.97
C VAL A 241 -12.53 10.34 -8.44
N GLY A 242 -13.16 9.36 -9.08
CA GLY A 242 -12.94 8.91 -10.45
C GLY A 242 -12.14 7.60 -10.58
N ASP A 243 -11.37 7.23 -9.55
CA ASP A 243 -10.50 6.04 -9.62
C ASP A 243 -11.31 4.74 -9.72
N ILE A 244 -12.41 4.60 -8.96
CA ILE A 244 -13.27 3.40 -9.01
C ILE A 244 -14.05 3.36 -10.31
N LYS A 245 -14.58 4.51 -10.74
CA LYS A 245 -15.26 4.64 -12.02
C LYS A 245 -14.36 4.20 -13.19
N GLU A 246 -13.09 4.60 -13.22
CA GLU A 246 -12.16 4.19 -14.28
C GLU A 246 -12.03 2.66 -14.37
N ILE A 247 -11.98 1.98 -13.23
CA ILE A 247 -11.94 0.51 -13.19
C ILE A 247 -13.27 -0.07 -13.68
N CYS A 248 -14.40 0.49 -13.26
CA CYS A 248 -15.74 0.05 -13.68
C CYS A 248 -15.94 0.19 -15.20
N ASP A 249 -15.45 1.27 -15.81
CA ASP A 249 -15.47 1.52 -17.26
C ASP A 249 -14.60 0.53 -18.07
N ILE A 250 -13.79 -0.30 -17.39
CA ILE A 250 -13.03 -1.40 -17.98
C ILE A 250 -13.76 -2.72 -17.76
N VAL A 251 -14.09 -3.04 -16.51
CA VAL A 251 -14.57 -4.39 -16.15
C VAL A 251 -16.08 -4.57 -16.27
N HIS A 252 -16.87 -3.52 -16.15
CA HIS A 252 -18.34 -3.56 -16.20
C HIS A 252 -18.90 -4.63 -15.23
N PRO A 253 -18.70 -4.46 -13.90
CA PRO A 253 -19.18 -5.43 -12.92
C PRO A 253 -20.71 -5.42 -12.87
N ARG A 254 -21.31 -6.61 -12.68
CA ARG A 254 -22.76 -6.75 -12.45
C ARG A 254 -23.08 -6.69 -10.95
N TYR A 255 -22.12 -7.08 -10.12
CA TYR A 255 -22.24 -7.06 -8.66
C TYR A 255 -21.20 -6.13 -8.07
N GLY A 256 -21.57 -5.36 -7.05
CA GLY A 256 -20.65 -4.45 -6.35
C GLY A 256 -20.81 -4.56 -4.84
N ILE A 257 -19.71 -4.60 -4.09
CA ILE A 257 -19.71 -4.61 -2.62
C ILE A 257 -19.02 -3.36 -2.11
N ILE A 258 -19.69 -2.59 -1.26
CA ILE A 258 -19.07 -1.56 -0.42
C ILE A 258 -18.95 -2.14 0.99
N THR A 259 -17.73 -2.46 1.39
CA THR A 259 -17.43 -3.14 2.65
C THR A 259 -17.57 -2.25 3.88
N ALA A 260 -17.06 -1.02 3.80
CA ALA A 260 -17.15 -0.02 4.86
C ALA A 260 -16.83 1.38 4.30
N ILE A 261 -17.34 2.43 4.94
CA ILE A 261 -16.98 3.82 4.66
C ILE A 261 -16.48 4.49 5.93
N GLY A 262 -15.22 4.92 5.91
CA GLY A 262 -14.60 5.64 7.02
C GLY A 262 -13.40 6.47 6.57
N PRO A 263 -12.78 7.22 7.50
CA PRO A 263 -11.71 8.15 7.21
C PRO A 263 -10.44 7.40 6.77
N GLN A 264 -10.23 7.28 5.46
CA GLN A 264 -9.04 6.67 4.85
C GLN A 264 -8.53 7.55 3.71
N HIS A 265 -7.21 7.71 3.62
CA HIS A 265 -6.55 8.53 2.59
C HIS A 265 -7.12 9.96 2.54
N LEU A 266 -7.38 10.56 3.70
CA LEU A 266 -7.96 11.91 3.79
C LEU A 266 -7.03 12.96 3.16
N GLU A 267 -5.71 12.73 3.17
CA GLU A 267 -4.75 13.60 2.46
C GLU A 267 -5.05 13.70 0.96
N THR A 268 -5.47 12.61 0.31
CA THR A 268 -5.73 12.59 -1.14
C THR A 268 -7.19 12.83 -1.50
N PHE A 269 -8.14 12.39 -0.67
CA PHE A 269 -9.57 12.63 -0.89
C PHE A 269 -10.02 14.02 -0.43
N GLY A 270 -9.32 14.65 0.52
CA GLY A 270 -9.65 15.94 1.11
C GLY A 270 -10.78 15.90 2.16
N SER A 271 -11.81 15.07 1.98
CA SER A 271 -12.92 14.95 2.93
C SER A 271 -13.55 13.56 2.98
N LEU A 272 -14.26 13.25 4.07
CA LEU A 272 -15.02 12.01 4.20
C LEU A 272 -16.15 11.92 3.15
N ASP A 273 -16.76 13.06 2.78
CA ASP A 273 -17.76 13.10 1.70
C ASP A 273 -17.18 12.69 0.36
N ASN A 274 -15.94 13.08 0.06
CA ASN A 274 -15.26 12.65 -1.16
C ASN A 274 -14.87 11.18 -1.11
N VAL A 275 -14.50 10.64 0.06
CA VAL A 275 -14.35 9.19 0.25
C VAL A 275 -15.66 8.49 -0.07
N ARG A 276 -16.77 8.97 0.51
CA ARG A 276 -18.11 8.42 0.29
C ARG A 276 -18.49 8.42 -1.19
N LYS A 277 -18.37 9.56 -1.88
CA LYS A 277 -18.63 9.68 -3.32
C LYS A 277 -17.74 8.74 -4.14
N GLY A 278 -16.44 8.74 -3.88
CA GLY A 278 -15.48 7.93 -4.62
C GLY A 278 -15.69 6.41 -4.47
N LYS A 279 -16.07 5.92 -3.28
CA LYS A 279 -16.41 4.50 -3.10
C LYS A 279 -17.76 4.14 -3.72
N PHE A 280 -18.72 5.07 -3.68
CA PHE A 280 -20.06 4.84 -4.22
C PHE A 280 -20.11 4.78 -5.75
N GLU A 281 -19.07 5.25 -6.44
CA GLU A 281 -18.89 5.08 -7.89
C GLU A 281 -19.07 3.63 -8.37
N LEU A 282 -18.68 2.65 -7.56
CA LEU A 282 -18.89 1.24 -7.89
C LEU A 282 -20.38 0.93 -8.09
N ILE A 283 -21.23 1.36 -7.14
CA ILE A 283 -22.66 1.09 -7.15
C ILE A 283 -23.37 1.88 -8.25
N VAL A 284 -22.97 3.14 -8.45
CA VAL A 284 -23.49 3.99 -9.55
C VAL A 284 -23.16 3.40 -10.92
N SER A 285 -22.02 2.71 -11.05
CA SER A 285 -21.56 2.12 -12.31
C SER A 285 -22.16 0.74 -12.61
N LEU A 286 -22.95 0.17 -11.69
CA LEU A 286 -23.63 -1.11 -11.94
C LEU A 286 -24.75 -0.94 -12.97
N PRO A 287 -25.02 -1.95 -13.81
CA PRO A 287 -26.16 -1.93 -14.71
C PRO A 287 -27.48 -2.05 -13.93
N ALA A 288 -28.61 -1.74 -14.59
CA ALA A 288 -29.93 -1.76 -13.95
C ALA A 288 -30.34 -3.15 -13.44
N ASP A 289 -29.86 -4.22 -14.06
CA ASP A 289 -30.05 -5.61 -13.61
C ASP A 289 -28.96 -6.09 -12.63
N GLY A 290 -28.07 -5.18 -12.23
CA GLY A 290 -27.01 -5.42 -11.26
C GLY A 290 -27.48 -5.33 -9.81
N ILE A 291 -26.63 -5.76 -8.89
CA ILE A 291 -26.91 -5.75 -7.44
C ILE A 291 -25.74 -5.15 -6.67
N GLY A 292 -26.04 -4.10 -5.91
CA GLY A 292 -25.13 -3.44 -4.98
C GLY A 292 -25.32 -3.91 -3.55
N PHE A 293 -24.27 -4.46 -2.94
CA PHE A 293 -24.24 -4.85 -1.53
C PHE A 293 -23.59 -3.74 -0.70
N ILE A 294 -24.33 -3.20 0.24
CA ILE A 294 -23.92 -2.03 1.03
C ILE A 294 -23.95 -2.38 2.51
N ASN A 295 -22.88 -2.04 3.21
CA ASN A 295 -22.84 -2.12 4.67
C ASN A 295 -23.80 -1.09 5.29
N GLY A 296 -24.88 -1.57 5.90
CA GLY A 296 -25.91 -0.75 6.54
C GLY A 296 -25.48 -0.14 7.88
N ASP A 297 -24.34 -0.55 8.43
CA ASP A 297 -23.77 0.08 9.63
C ASP A 297 -23.18 1.47 9.32
N ASP A 298 -22.68 1.68 8.10
CA ASP A 298 -21.97 2.90 7.69
C ASP A 298 -22.76 3.77 6.69
N LEU A 299 -23.65 3.17 5.91
CA LEU A 299 -24.36 3.83 4.82
C LEU A 299 -25.86 3.74 4.97
N ASP A 300 -26.48 4.91 5.16
CA ASP A 300 -27.93 5.05 5.06
C ASP A 300 -28.37 5.03 3.58
N VAL A 301 -29.12 4.00 3.21
CA VAL A 301 -29.71 3.84 1.87
C VAL A 301 -30.76 4.90 1.54
N ASN A 302 -31.28 5.62 2.54
CA ASN A 302 -32.19 6.75 2.31
C ASN A 302 -31.47 8.04 1.93
N ASN A 303 -30.15 8.10 2.12
CA ASN A 303 -29.34 9.29 1.88
C ASN A 303 -28.16 8.97 0.96
N LEU A 304 -28.41 8.44 -0.23
CA LEU A 304 -27.36 8.07 -1.17
C LEU A 304 -26.64 9.30 -1.74
N PRO A 305 -25.32 9.22 -1.98
CA PRO A 305 -24.57 10.35 -2.54
C PRO A 305 -24.85 10.59 -4.04
N ALA A 306 -25.54 9.66 -4.71
CA ALA A 306 -25.97 9.77 -6.10
C ALA A 306 -27.15 8.82 -6.39
N PRO A 307 -27.97 9.09 -7.42
CA PRO A 307 -29.00 8.16 -7.90
C PRO A 307 -28.40 6.82 -8.35
N VAL A 308 -29.11 5.72 -8.10
CA VAL A 308 -28.72 4.37 -8.50
C VAL A 308 -29.83 3.69 -9.29
N SER A 309 -29.45 2.91 -10.30
CA SER A 309 -30.39 2.11 -11.09
C SER A 309 -30.41 0.65 -10.67
N ALA A 310 -29.30 0.14 -10.14
CA ALA A 310 -29.17 -1.22 -9.64
C ALA A 310 -29.97 -1.44 -8.34
N ALA A 311 -30.37 -2.70 -8.11
CA ALA A 311 -30.96 -3.10 -6.84
C ALA A 311 -29.93 -2.98 -5.71
N LEU A 312 -30.36 -2.51 -4.54
CA LEU A 312 -29.51 -2.43 -3.36
C LEU A 312 -29.89 -3.51 -2.35
N VAL A 313 -28.87 -4.15 -1.79
CA VAL A 313 -28.95 -5.13 -0.73
C VAL A 313 -28.13 -4.63 0.46
N THR A 314 -28.77 -4.44 1.61
CA THR A 314 -28.06 -4.04 2.83
C THR A 314 -27.60 -5.23 3.66
N PHE A 315 -26.41 -5.13 4.23
CA PHE A 315 -25.90 -6.10 5.21
C PHE A 315 -25.32 -5.43 6.45
N SER A 316 -25.36 -6.09 7.61
CA SER A 316 -24.74 -5.57 8.84
C SER A 316 -24.54 -6.66 9.90
N THR A 317 -23.87 -6.30 11.00
CA THR A 317 -23.77 -7.14 12.22
C THR A 317 -24.88 -6.89 13.25
N GLY A 318 -25.97 -6.21 12.86
CA GLY A 318 -27.16 -5.94 13.68
C GLY A 318 -28.09 -4.90 13.04
N GLY A 319 -29.27 -4.66 13.63
CA GLY A 319 -30.20 -3.62 13.15
C GLY A 319 -31.17 -4.06 12.03
N ASN A 320 -31.78 -3.08 11.35
CA ASN A 320 -32.83 -3.28 10.34
C ASN A 320 -32.25 -3.29 8.90
N THR A 321 -31.47 -4.33 8.58
CA THR A 321 -30.92 -4.56 7.23
C THR A 321 -31.48 -5.85 6.63
N GLN A 322 -31.33 -6.01 5.30
CA GLN A 322 -31.86 -7.19 4.61
C GLN A 322 -31.10 -8.45 5.01
N TYR A 323 -29.77 -8.41 5.09
CA TYR A 323 -28.94 -9.51 5.60
C TYR A 323 -28.29 -9.11 6.92
N LYS A 324 -28.51 -9.88 7.97
CA LYS A 324 -27.94 -9.56 9.30
C LYS A 324 -27.29 -10.77 9.94
N ALA A 325 -26.18 -10.54 10.64
CA ALA A 325 -25.68 -11.51 11.61
C ALA A 325 -26.45 -11.41 12.93
N ALA A 326 -26.71 -12.55 13.55
CA ALA A 326 -27.24 -12.64 14.91
C ALA A 326 -26.54 -13.79 15.67
N ASN A 327 -26.77 -13.86 16.98
CA ASN A 327 -26.16 -14.88 17.85
C ASN A 327 -24.63 -14.94 17.73
N ILE A 328 -23.99 -13.77 17.57
CA ILE A 328 -22.55 -13.66 17.40
C ILE A 328 -21.88 -13.98 18.73
N ALA A 329 -21.07 -15.03 18.75
CA ALA A 329 -20.38 -15.49 19.94
C ALA A 329 -18.98 -16.00 19.59
N TYR A 330 -18.03 -15.79 20.50
CA TYR A 330 -16.73 -16.44 20.43
C TYR A 330 -16.89 -17.93 20.81
N LYS A 331 -16.18 -18.81 20.10
CA LYS A 331 -16.18 -20.25 20.36
C LYS A 331 -14.78 -20.82 20.11
N GLY A 332 -14.00 -20.97 21.18
CA GLY A 332 -12.57 -21.34 21.09
C GLY A 332 -11.75 -20.22 20.46
N LEU A 333 -10.87 -20.55 19.52
CA LEU A 333 -10.06 -19.58 18.74
C LEU A 333 -10.80 -19.07 17.50
N GLY A 334 -12.12 -18.96 17.55
CA GLY A 334 -12.95 -18.59 16.41
C GLY A 334 -14.29 -18.00 16.84
N MET A 335 -15.18 -17.80 15.87
CA MET A 335 -16.50 -17.23 16.08
C MET A 335 -17.60 -18.14 15.53
N HIS A 336 -18.77 -18.05 16.15
CA HIS A 336 -20.02 -18.64 15.70
C HIS A 336 -21.06 -17.54 15.55
N PHE A 337 -21.85 -17.58 14.48
CA PHE A 337 -22.93 -16.64 14.23
C PHE A 337 -23.92 -17.21 13.20
N ASP A 338 -25.13 -16.67 13.19
CA ASP A 338 -26.18 -17.02 12.26
C ASP A 338 -26.38 -15.89 11.23
N VAL A 339 -26.70 -16.24 9.98
CA VAL A 339 -27.05 -15.27 8.93
C VAL A 339 -28.54 -15.35 8.64
N TYR A 340 -29.21 -14.20 8.73
CA TYR A 340 -30.64 -14.05 8.46
C TYR A 340 -30.89 -13.20 7.22
N LYS A 341 -31.98 -13.47 6.50
CA LYS A 341 -32.61 -12.55 5.54
C LYS A 341 -33.98 -12.15 6.06
N GLY A 342 -34.16 -10.89 6.44
CA GLY A 342 -35.31 -10.49 7.26
C GLY A 342 -35.33 -11.29 8.58
N ASP A 343 -36.39 -12.05 8.84
CA ASP A 343 -36.52 -12.90 10.04
C ASP A 343 -36.26 -14.38 9.76
N THR A 344 -35.90 -14.75 8.53
CA THR A 344 -35.60 -16.14 8.16
C THR A 344 -34.12 -16.43 8.34
N LYS A 345 -33.79 -17.41 9.18
CA LYS A 345 -32.42 -17.93 9.31
C LYS A 345 -32.06 -18.70 8.04
N LEU A 346 -30.96 -18.33 7.40
CA LEU A 346 -30.47 -18.97 6.17
C LEU A 346 -29.24 -19.84 6.40
N LEU A 347 -28.33 -19.43 7.30
CA LEU A 347 -27.06 -20.12 7.54
C LEU A 347 -26.73 -20.16 9.04
N SER A 348 -25.99 -21.17 9.45
CA SER A 348 -25.39 -21.29 10.79
C SER A 348 -23.88 -21.47 10.67
N LEU A 349 -23.12 -20.39 10.86
CA LEU A 349 -21.71 -20.31 10.49
C LEU A 349 -20.78 -20.49 11.69
N GLN A 350 -19.65 -21.16 11.43
CA GLN A 350 -18.51 -21.23 12.34
C GLN A 350 -17.26 -20.85 11.55
N THR A 351 -16.43 -19.96 12.10
CA THR A 351 -15.20 -19.50 11.45
C THR A 351 -14.04 -19.44 12.45
N ARG A 352 -12.80 -19.52 11.94
CA ARG A 352 -11.58 -19.25 12.72
C ARG A 352 -11.22 -17.77 12.78
N LEU A 353 -11.88 -16.95 11.97
CA LEU A 353 -11.69 -15.51 11.95
C LEU A 353 -12.21 -14.90 13.25
N LEU A 354 -11.52 -13.86 13.72
CA LEU A 354 -11.88 -13.13 14.93
C LEU A 354 -12.35 -11.71 14.62
N GLY A 355 -13.17 -11.18 15.52
CA GLY A 355 -13.69 -9.83 15.48
C GLY A 355 -14.97 -9.68 14.65
N GLU A 356 -15.89 -8.87 15.14
CA GLU A 356 -17.19 -8.61 14.51
C GLU A 356 -17.08 -7.99 13.10
N HIS A 357 -16.01 -7.25 12.81
CA HIS A 357 -15.78 -6.73 11.46
C HIS A 357 -15.55 -7.85 10.44
N ASN A 358 -14.93 -8.97 10.83
CA ASN A 358 -14.81 -10.14 9.97
C ASN A 358 -16.16 -10.86 9.83
N VAL A 359 -17.00 -10.85 10.88
CA VAL A 359 -18.39 -11.31 10.76
C VAL A 359 -19.15 -10.46 9.74
N SER A 360 -19.09 -9.13 9.82
CA SER A 360 -19.72 -8.23 8.85
C SER A 360 -19.24 -8.49 7.41
N ASN A 361 -17.92 -8.64 7.23
CA ASN A 361 -17.32 -9.01 5.95
C ASN A 361 -17.85 -10.37 5.43
N LEU A 362 -17.99 -11.37 6.31
CA LEU A 362 -18.54 -12.68 5.95
C LEU A 362 -20.03 -12.60 5.59
N VAL A 363 -20.84 -11.80 6.30
CA VAL A 363 -22.25 -11.59 5.96
C VAL A 363 -22.37 -11.01 4.55
N ALA A 364 -21.52 -10.02 4.20
CA ALA A 364 -21.46 -9.48 2.84
C ALA A 364 -21.16 -10.58 1.80
N CYS A 365 -20.20 -11.45 2.08
CA CYS A 365 -19.84 -12.55 1.18
C CYS A 365 -20.96 -13.59 1.06
N CYS A 366 -21.62 -13.92 2.17
CA CYS A 366 -22.74 -14.85 2.20
C CYS A 366 -23.95 -14.31 1.44
N ALA A 367 -24.26 -13.02 1.59
CA ALA A 367 -25.32 -12.37 0.84
C ALA A 367 -25.09 -12.50 -0.67
N VAL A 368 -23.86 -12.21 -1.14
CA VAL A 368 -23.48 -12.36 -2.55
C VAL A 368 -23.61 -13.82 -3.02
N ALA A 369 -23.10 -14.78 -2.24
CA ALA A 369 -23.16 -16.19 -2.57
C ALA A 369 -24.61 -16.71 -2.66
N LEU A 370 -25.47 -16.29 -1.74
CA LEU A 370 -26.90 -16.64 -1.72
C LEU A 370 -27.65 -16.02 -2.91
N GLU A 371 -27.37 -14.76 -3.28
CA GLU A 371 -27.94 -14.14 -4.48
C GLU A 371 -27.43 -14.82 -5.78
N LEU A 372 -26.22 -15.38 -5.76
CA LEU A 372 -25.67 -16.26 -6.81
C LEU A 372 -26.15 -17.71 -6.72
N LYS A 373 -27.10 -18.00 -5.83
CA LYS A 373 -27.71 -19.32 -5.61
C LYS A 373 -26.67 -20.41 -5.30
N VAL A 374 -25.61 -20.07 -4.58
CA VAL A 374 -24.70 -21.07 -3.99
C VAL A 374 -25.42 -21.78 -2.86
N GLU A 375 -25.31 -23.09 -2.83
CA GLU A 375 -25.98 -23.95 -1.87
C GLU A 375 -25.46 -23.67 -0.45
N ALA A 376 -26.38 -23.57 0.52
CA ALA A 376 -26.06 -23.22 1.91
C ALA A 376 -24.93 -24.08 2.51
N TYR A 377 -24.94 -25.39 2.26
CA TYR A 377 -23.93 -26.31 2.79
C TYR A 377 -22.52 -26.02 2.24
N LEU A 378 -22.40 -25.52 1.00
CA LEU A 378 -21.10 -25.11 0.42
C LEU A 378 -20.59 -23.84 1.09
N ILE A 379 -21.48 -22.87 1.35
CA ILE A 379 -21.13 -21.63 2.06
C ILE A 379 -20.66 -21.97 3.48
N GLU A 380 -21.41 -22.78 4.22
CA GLU A 380 -21.06 -23.20 5.59
C GLU A 380 -19.71 -23.95 5.63
N LYS A 381 -19.49 -24.86 4.67
CA LYS A 381 -18.23 -25.59 4.52
C LYS A 381 -17.06 -24.64 4.26
N ALA A 382 -17.20 -23.73 3.30
CA ALA A 382 -16.16 -22.78 2.93
C ALA A 382 -15.81 -21.86 4.11
N VAL A 383 -16.80 -21.25 4.76
CA VAL A 383 -16.58 -20.32 5.88
C VAL A 383 -15.82 -20.96 7.04
N LYS A 384 -16.05 -22.24 7.30
CA LYS A 384 -15.32 -23.02 8.30
C LYS A 384 -13.85 -23.22 7.98
N GLN A 385 -13.49 -23.22 6.69
CA GLN A 385 -12.14 -23.44 6.17
C GLN A 385 -11.39 -22.15 5.87
N ILE A 386 -12.07 -21.00 5.82
CA ILE A 386 -11.43 -19.70 5.60
C ILE A 386 -10.39 -19.44 6.70
N GLU A 387 -9.17 -19.14 6.24
CA GLU A 387 -8.07 -18.67 7.07
C GLU A 387 -8.03 -17.14 7.08
N ALA A 388 -7.40 -16.57 8.12
CA ALA A 388 -7.11 -15.15 8.14
C ALA A 388 -6.19 -14.79 6.97
N VAL A 389 -6.44 -13.64 6.36
CA VAL A 389 -5.49 -13.08 5.39
C VAL A 389 -4.25 -12.64 6.17
N ASN A 390 -3.06 -12.92 5.64
CA ASN A 390 -1.80 -12.56 6.30
C ASN A 390 -1.83 -11.12 6.85
N HIS A 391 -1.41 -10.94 8.10
CA HIS A 391 -1.36 -9.66 8.80
C HIS A 391 -2.73 -8.96 8.99
N ARG A 392 -3.83 -9.72 9.10
CA ARG A 392 -5.19 -9.20 9.38
C ARG A 392 -5.89 -9.97 10.48
N LEU A 393 -5.49 -9.70 11.72
CA LEU A 393 -5.85 -10.49 12.92
C LEU A 393 -5.55 -11.98 12.73
N GLU A 394 -4.40 -12.27 12.11
CA GLU A 394 -3.90 -13.62 11.97
C GLU A 394 -3.43 -14.12 13.33
N VAL A 395 -4.03 -15.22 13.80
CA VAL A 395 -3.69 -15.80 15.10
C VAL A 395 -2.76 -16.98 14.90
N SER A 396 -1.57 -16.91 15.48
CA SER A 396 -0.62 -18.02 15.51
C SER A 396 -0.19 -18.31 16.95
N ARG A 397 0.09 -19.59 17.24
CA ARG A 397 0.60 -20.00 18.56
C ARG A 397 2.04 -20.44 18.41
N LEU A 398 2.94 -19.80 19.16
CA LEU A 398 4.34 -20.15 19.20
C LEU A 398 4.57 -21.44 20.01
N ALA A 399 5.69 -22.12 19.73
CA ALA A 399 6.08 -23.35 20.44
C ALA A 399 6.29 -23.14 21.95
N ASN A 400 6.58 -21.91 22.39
CA ASN A 400 6.72 -21.54 23.80
C ASN A 400 5.37 -21.22 24.49
N GLY A 401 4.24 -21.42 23.80
CA GLY A 401 2.91 -21.24 24.38
C GLY A 401 2.33 -19.82 24.30
N VAL A 402 3.07 -18.86 23.73
CA VAL A 402 2.60 -17.48 23.46
C VAL A 402 1.66 -17.48 22.25
N THR A 403 0.62 -16.64 22.31
CA THR A 403 -0.28 -16.39 21.18
C THR A 403 0.09 -15.06 20.51
N ILE A 404 0.27 -15.06 19.20
CA ILE A 404 0.49 -13.86 18.40
C ILE A 404 -0.79 -13.56 17.62
N ILE A 405 -1.22 -12.30 17.66
CA ILE A 405 -2.23 -11.71 16.79
C ILE A 405 -1.51 -10.73 15.88
N ASP A 406 -1.48 -10.99 14.58
CA ASP A 406 -0.83 -10.14 13.60
C ASP A 406 -1.89 -9.33 12.82
N ASP A 407 -1.95 -8.02 13.08
CA ASP A 407 -2.75 -7.02 12.37
C ASP A 407 -1.86 -5.87 11.84
N ALA A 408 -0.70 -6.25 11.31
CA ALA A 408 0.35 -5.29 10.94
C ALA A 408 0.16 -4.65 9.55
N PHE A 409 -0.89 -4.97 8.78
CA PHE A 409 -0.96 -4.54 7.38
C PHE A 409 -1.31 -3.05 7.18
N ASN A 410 -2.38 -2.55 7.79
CA ASN A 410 -2.80 -1.16 7.64
C ASN A 410 -3.70 -0.74 8.80
N SER A 411 -3.32 0.34 9.47
CA SER A 411 -3.99 0.84 10.66
C SER A 411 -5.03 1.91 10.36
N ASN A 412 -6.13 1.88 11.10
CA ASN A 412 -7.18 2.90 11.02
C ASN A 412 -7.95 2.91 12.36
N PRO A 413 -8.56 4.05 12.74
CA PRO A 413 -9.11 4.21 14.08
C PRO A 413 -10.10 3.11 14.51
N VAL A 414 -10.97 2.69 13.59
CA VAL A 414 -11.98 1.66 13.87
C VAL A 414 -11.33 0.27 13.94
N GLY A 415 -10.43 -0.05 13.02
CA GLY A 415 -9.71 -1.33 12.98
C GLY A 415 -8.83 -1.54 14.21
N SER A 416 -7.97 -0.57 14.53
CA SER A 416 -7.04 -0.63 15.65
C SER A 416 -7.77 -0.77 16.99
N ARG A 417 -8.87 -0.04 17.16
CA ARG A 417 -9.73 -0.17 18.36
C ARG A 417 -10.27 -1.60 18.50
N LYS A 418 -10.81 -2.17 17.41
CA LYS A 418 -11.36 -3.53 17.38
C LYS A 418 -10.29 -4.61 17.57
N ALA A 419 -9.07 -4.39 17.06
CA ALA A 419 -7.94 -5.30 17.27
C ALA A 419 -7.55 -5.38 18.76
N VAL A 420 -7.50 -4.23 19.43
CA VAL A 420 -7.27 -4.14 20.88
C VAL A 420 -8.43 -4.76 21.67
N GLU A 421 -9.67 -4.54 21.27
CA GLU A 421 -10.83 -5.20 21.89
C GLU A 421 -10.78 -6.73 21.72
N ALA A 422 -10.34 -7.23 20.55
CA ALA A 422 -10.15 -8.66 20.32
C ALA A 422 -9.04 -9.24 21.21
N LEU A 423 -7.92 -8.53 21.37
CA LEU A 423 -6.82 -8.92 22.28
C LEU A 423 -7.33 -9.12 23.72
N ASN A 424 -8.15 -8.20 24.22
CA ASN A 424 -8.71 -8.26 25.58
C ASN A 424 -9.63 -9.47 25.81
N ARG A 425 -10.14 -10.11 24.75
CA ARG A 425 -11.01 -11.29 24.85
C ARG A 425 -10.25 -12.61 25.01
N PHE A 426 -8.97 -12.66 24.69
CA PHE A 426 -8.21 -13.88 24.88
C PHE A 426 -8.04 -14.18 26.35
N GLU A 427 -8.08 -15.45 26.73
CA GLU A 427 -7.57 -15.88 28.03
C GLU A 427 -6.04 -15.94 27.96
N GLY A 428 -5.36 -15.46 29.00
CA GLY A 428 -3.90 -15.40 29.00
C GLY A 428 -3.36 -14.53 30.14
N ASN A 429 -2.06 -14.60 30.38
CA ASN A 429 -1.42 -13.89 31.49
C ASN A 429 -1.34 -12.38 31.21
N GLN A 430 -0.62 -11.97 30.17
CA GLN A 430 -0.50 -10.57 29.79
C GLN A 430 -1.00 -10.30 28.37
N LYS A 431 -1.66 -9.15 28.21
CA LYS A 431 -2.07 -8.56 26.95
C LYS A 431 -1.03 -7.53 26.52
N ILE A 432 -0.29 -7.86 25.47
CA ILE A 432 0.83 -7.05 25.00
C ILE A 432 0.47 -6.47 23.64
N ILE A 433 0.66 -5.17 23.45
CA ILE A 433 0.55 -4.52 22.13
C ILE A 433 1.90 -3.99 21.68
N ILE A 434 2.20 -4.15 20.40
CA ILE A 434 3.34 -3.56 19.70
C ILE A 434 2.79 -2.72 18.55
N THR A 435 2.96 -1.40 18.60
CA THR A 435 2.44 -0.49 17.56
C THR A 435 3.32 0.73 17.33
N PRO A 436 3.53 1.14 16.07
CA PRO A 436 4.07 2.45 15.72
C PRO A 436 3.04 3.58 15.67
N GLY A 437 1.77 3.28 15.94
CA GLY A 437 0.64 4.21 15.80
C GLY A 437 0.10 4.33 14.38
N MET A 438 -1.03 5.03 14.24
CA MET A 438 -1.72 5.27 12.97
C MET A 438 -1.06 6.38 12.15
N ILE A 439 -1.08 6.24 10.82
CA ILE A 439 -0.53 7.23 9.86
C ILE A 439 -1.51 7.54 8.71
N GLU A 440 -1.19 8.56 7.92
CA GLU A 440 -2.00 9.01 6.76
C GLU A 440 -3.40 9.54 7.14
N LEU A 441 -3.56 10.05 8.36
CA LEU A 441 -4.83 10.58 8.87
C LEU A 441 -4.97 12.11 8.74
N GLY A 442 -3.95 12.79 8.22
CA GLY A 442 -3.94 14.24 8.03
C GLY A 442 -3.91 14.99 9.37
N GLU A 443 -4.66 16.09 9.47
CA GLU A 443 -4.67 16.94 10.69
C GLU A 443 -5.20 16.22 11.94
N LYS A 444 -6.01 15.15 11.76
CA LYS A 444 -6.57 14.37 12.86
C LYS A 444 -5.63 13.28 13.40
N GLU A 445 -4.46 13.10 12.80
CA GLU A 445 -3.53 12.03 13.17
C GLU A 445 -3.11 12.11 14.65
N TYR A 446 -2.91 13.31 15.16
CA TYR A 446 -2.56 13.54 16.56
C TYR A 446 -3.68 13.07 17.50
N ASP A 447 -4.87 13.61 17.34
CA ASP A 447 -6.02 13.37 18.21
C ASP A 447 -6.43 11.89 18.20
N LEU A 448 -6.45 11.27 17.02
CA LEU A 448 -6.81 9.86 16.89
C LEU A 448 -5.79 8.92 17.53
N ASN A 449 -4.49 9.24 17.46
CA ASN A 449 -3.47 8.48 18.17
C ASN A 449 -3.50 8.74 19.69
N PHE A 450 -3.87 9.95 20.12
CA PHE A 450 -4.08 10.25 21.53
C PHE A 450 -5.25 9.41 22.11
N GLU A 451 -6.40 9.41 21.44
CA GLU A 451 -7.55 8.57 21.80
C GLU A 451 -7.20 7.07 21.77
N PHE A 452 -6.39 6.64 20.80
CA PHE A 452 -5.93 5.26 20.72
C PHE A 452 -5.05 4.86 21.91
N GLY A 453 -4.17 5.75 22.37
CA GLY A 453 -3.40 5.55 23.60
C GLY A 453 -4.28 5.34 24.82
N GLN A 454 -5.36 6.13 24.95
CA GLN A 454 -6.35 5.94 26.02
C GLN A 454 -7.03 4.57 25.90
N HIS A 455 -7.42 4.16 24.69
CA HIS A 455 -8.08 2.86 24.48
C HIS A 455 -7.14 1.68 24.78
N ILE A 456 -5.86 1.77 24.41
CA ILE A 456 -4.83 0.77 24.75
C ILE A 456 -4.72 0.60 26.26
N ALA A 457 -4.66 1.70 27.02
CA ALA A 457 -4.48 1.67 28.47
C ALA A 457 -5.53 0.82 29.21
N HIS A 458 -6.76 0.77 28.68
CA HIS A 458 -7.87 0.04 29.29
C HIS A 458 -7.91 -1.45 28.94
N ASN A 459 -7.14 -1.89 27.94
CA ASN A 459 -7.26 -3.22 27.34
C ASN A 459 -5.94 -4.00 27.27
N CYS A 460 -4.81 -3.36 27.55
CA CYS A 460 -3.48 -3.94 27.46
C CYS A 460 -2.74 -3.83 28.80
N ASP A 461 -1.95 -4.86 29.12
CA ASP A 461 -1.08 -4.90 30.29
C ASP A 461 0.31 -4.33 30.01
N LEU A 462 0.83 -4.53 28.79
CA LEU A 462 2.14 -4.01 28.36
C LEU A 462 2.04 -3.35 26.99
N VAL A 463 2.76 -2.25 26.82
CA VAL A 463 2.73 -1.44 25.60
C VAL A 463 4.14 -1.21 25.07
N PHE A 464 4.38 -1.61 23.82
CA PHE A 464 5.60 -1.34 23.08
C PHE A 464 5.30 -0.38 21.94
N LEU A 465 5.83 0.83 22.02
CA LEU A 465 5.69 1.87 21.01
C LEU A 465 6.92 1.91 20.11
N VAL A 466 6.73 1.93 18.79
CA VAL A 466 7.83 1.95 17.81
C VAL A 466 7.93 3.32 17.15
N GLY A 467 9.06 4.01 17.36
CA GLY A 467 9.29 5.37 16.88
C GLY A 467 8.89 6.42 17.92
N ALA A 468 9.88 7.04 18.55
CA ALA A 468 9.67 7.88 19.74
C ALA A 468 8.95 9.20 19.46
N ALA A 469 9.25 9.88 18.34
CA ALA A 469 8.62 11.16 18.04
C ALA A 469 7.21 10.96 17.50
N ARG A 470 7.03 9.99 16.59
CA ARG A 470 5.71 9.62 16.05
C ARG A 470 4.71 9.19 17.11
N THR A 471 5.12 8.34 18.05
CA THR A 471 4.18 7.78 19.05
C THR A 471 3.92 8.72 20.22
N LYS A 472 4.42 9.96 20.17
CA LYS A 472 4.20 10.96 21.21
C LYS A 472 2.72 11.16 21.58
N PRO A 473 1.76 11.25 20.64
CA PRO A 473 0.34 11.39 21.00
C PRO A 473 -0.18 10.16 21.76
N ILE A 474 0.26 8.95 21.39
CA ILE A 474 -0.12 7.71 22.10
C ILE A 474 0.45 7.72 23.53
N GLN A 475 1.71 8.14 23.71
CA GLN A 475 2.33 8.28 25.03
C GLN A 475 1.54 9.25 25.92
N GLU A 476 1.12 10.39 25.37
CA GLU A 476 0.29 11.37 26.09
C GLU A 476 -1.10 10.81 26.41
N GLY A 477 -1.71 10.08 25.49
CA GLY A 477 -2.98 9.38 25.70
C GLY A 477 -2.91 8.38 26.85
N LEU A 478 -1.88 7.52 26.86
CA LEU A 478 -1.61 6.56 27.94
C LEU A 478 -1.44 7.26 29.29
N ARG A 479 -0.65 8.35 29.34
CA ARG A 479 -0.42 9.15 30.55
C ARG A 479 -1.68 9.83 31.06
N SER A 480 -2.54 10.32 30.16
CA SER A 480 -3.78 11.02 30.53
C SER A 480 -4.74 10.17 31.36
N VAL A 481 -4.61 8.84 31.27
CA VAL A 481 -5.40 7.85 32.02
C VAL A 481 -4.57 7.08 33.05
N ASN A 482 -3.39 7.62 33.43
CA ASN A 482 -2.48 7.06 34.43
C ASN A 482 -1.99 5.63 34.12
N PHE A 483 -1.70 5.33 32.84
CA PHE A 483 -1.06 4.05 32.50
C PHE A 483 0.35 3.97 33.14
N PRO A 484 0.74 2.84 33.76
CA PRO A 484 2.01 2.76 34.49
C PRO A 484 3.23 2.86 33.56
N GLU A 485 4.17 3.76 33.88
CA GLU A 485 5.37 4.02 33.05
C GLU A 485 6.30 2.80 32.96
N GLU A 486 6.34 1.94 34.00
CA GLU A 486 7.12 0.71 34.00
C GLU A 486 6.58 -0.36 33.03
N LYS A 487 5.35 -0.19 32.55
CA LYS A 487 4.68 -1.07 31.58
C LYS A 487 4.72 -0.50 30.15
N LEU A 488 5.33 0.67 29.96
CA LEU A 488 5.46 1.36 28.68
C LEU A 488 6.90 1.31 28.16
N TYR A 489 7.11 0.72 26.99
CA TYR A 489 8.41 0.63 26.34
C TYR A 489 8.42 1.38 25.01
N VAL A 490 9.16 2.48 24.93
CA VAL A 490 9.39 3.22 23.67
C VAL A 490 10.67 2.72 23.01
N CYS A 491 10.54 2.18 21.80
CA CYS A 491 11.59 1.51 21.03
C CYS A 491 11.90 2.28 19.75
N LYS A 492 13.15 2.25 19.27
CA LYS A 492 13.57 2.97 18.07
C LYS A 492 13.01 2.33 16.79
N ASN A 493 12.92 1.01 16.77
CA ASN A 493 12.44 0.25 15.62
C ASN A 493 11.80 -1.06 16.06
N LEU A 494 11.11 -1.72 15.12
CA LEU A 494 10.40 -2.97 15.37
C LEU A 494 11.33 -4.09 15.85
N GLN A 495 12.60 -4.11 15.40
CA GLN A 495 13.58 -5.10 15.85
C GLN A 495 13.88 -4.95 17.35
N GLU A 496 14.07 -3.72 17.84
CA GLU A 496 14.28 -3.46 19.26
C GLU A 496 13.05 -3.85 20.11
N ALA A 497 11.84 -3.55 19.62
CA ALA A 497 10.60 -3.98 20.25
C ALA A 497 10.52 -5.51 20.34
N ASN A 498 10.82 -6.20 19.24
CA ASN A 498 10.83 -7.66 19.17
C ASN A 498 11.85 -8.31 20.10
N ASP A 499 13.05 -7.73 20.22
CA ASP A 499 14.09 -8.26 21.08
C ASP A 499 13.72 -8.07 22.56
N LYS A 500 13.15 -6.93 22.94
CA LYS A 500 12.68 -6.69 24.31
C LYS A 500 11.49 -7.56 24.68
N VAL A 501 10.45 -7.61 23.84
CA VAL A 501 9.23 -8.39 24.16
C VAL A 501 9.57 -9.87 24.35
N LYS A 502 10.51 -10.43 23.58
CA LYS A 502 10.98 -11.82 23.72
C LYS A 502 11.61 -12.13 25.08
N THR A 503 12.23 -11.14 25.72
CA THR A 503 12.83 -11.30 27.05
C THR A 503 11.82 -11.25 28.19
N ILE A 504 10.62 -10.71 27.93
CA ILE A 504 9.59 -10.46 28.94
C ILE A 504 8.44 -11.47 28.83
N MET A 505 8.07 -11.85 27.60
CA MET A 505 6.94 -12.73 27.33
C MET A 505 7.09 -14.10 28.00
N GLN A 506 5.96 -14.62 28.49
CA GLN A 506 5.85 -15.92 29.13
C GLN A 506 4.77 -16.76 28.44
N ALA A 507 4.80 -18.07 28.69
CA ALA A 507 3.76 -18.97 28.18
C ALA A 507 2.37 -18.51 28.65
N GLY A 508 1.43 -18.40 27.71
CA GLY A 508 0.08 -17.89 27.99
C GLY A 508 -0.10 -16.38 27.74
N ASP A 509 0.96 -15.63 27.44
CA ASP A 509 0.81 -14.24 26.98
C ASP A 509 0.24 -14.16 25.58
N VAL A 510 -0.39 -13.01 25.28
CA VAL A 510 -0.97 -12.72 23.97
C VAL A 510 -0.40 -11.40 23.46
N VAL A 511 0.25 -11.44 22.30
CA VAL A 511 0.94 -10.30 21.68
C VAL A 511 0.18 -9.87 20.42
N LEU A 512 -0.28 -8.63 20.39
CA LEU A 512 -0.86 -7.99 19.21
C LEU A 512 0.19 -7.13 18.52
N TYR A 513 0.52 -7.45 17.28
CA TYR A 513 1.21 -6.54 16.37
C TYR A 513 0.15 -5.71 15.64
N GLU A 514 0.11 -4.41 15.89
CA GLU A 514 -0.86 -3.50 15.29
C GLU A 514 -0.10 -2.45 14.48
N ASN A 515 -0.35 -2.44 13.17
CA ASN A 515 0.36 -1.64 12.16
C ASN A 515 1.86 -1.97 11.95
N ASP A 516 2.30 -1.84 10.69
CA ASP A 516 3.72 -1.83 10.30
C ASP A 516 4.00 -0.58 9.46
N LEU A 517 5.07 0.15 9.79
CA LEU A 517 5.39 1.38 9.10
C LEU A 517 6.18 1.11 7.81
N PRO A 518 5.83 1.78 6.70
CA PRO A 518 6.70 1.85 5.53
C PRO A 518 8.07 2.47 5.88
N ASP A 519 9.12 2.04 5.18
CA ASP A 519 10.50 2.51 5.38
C ASP A 519 10.67 4.04 5.32
N THR A 520 9.75 4.76 4.68
CA THR A 520 9.75 6.24 4.58
C THR A 520 9.46 6.94 5.90
N PHE A 521 8.97 6.22 6.91
CA PHE A 521 8.47 6.76 8.17
C PHE A 521 9.29 6.31 9.40
N ASN A 522 10.36 5.54 9.18
CA ASN A 522 11.30 5.14 10.23
C ASN A 522 12.15 6.33 10.69
N GLU A 523 12.22 6.53 12.00
CA GLU A 523 13.00 7.57 12.68
C GLU A 523 14.38 7.08 13.11
#